data_AF-A0A1W4XCX0-F1
#
_entry.id   AF-A0A1W4XCX0-F1
#
_cell.length_a   1.000
_cell.length_b   1.000
_cell.length_c   1.000
_cell.angle_alpha   90.00
_cell.angle_beta   90.00
_cell.angle_gamma   90.00
#
_symmetry.space_group_name_H-M   'P 1'
#
loop_
_entity.id
_entity.type
_entity.pdbx_description
1 polymer ?
#
loop_
_entity_poly.entity_id
_entity_poly.type
_entity_poly.pdbx_seq_one_letter_code
_entity_poly.pdbx_strand_id
1 'polypeptide(L)'
;MSCVLYLMVTVVFLAVITRVRGYSFKTCDLEEWSSCSKPLSGIMDSGLTYFSSKPDLDMLCPDLKEALRCIHAYTRLCMNLHRRKHFRKLFHDTNIMITELCSNSTFQEEYLKHASCMQSLQTQNQICFDKYAKDITSIQLETDQKVQIKEKVTPDQIVTYAKRKREAADMGIRSVCCSFQEYTSCSTRTVERSCGNEAAEFSKFFMERMSSAMIKNHCHDYTPEKCGILPSSSTSISSSLISLSAITFLSFLFR
;
A
#
# COMPACT_ATOMS: atom_id res chain seq x y z
N MET A 1 -51.06 1.06 -26.58
CA MET A 1 -49.73 0.48 -26.25
C MET A 1 -48.72 1.52 -25.80
N SER A 2 -48.62 2.69 -26.44
CA SER A 2 -47.58 3.70 -26.13
C SER A 2 -47.64 4.29 -24.71
N CYS A 3 -48.84 4.48 -24.14
CA CYS A 3 -49.00 5.06 -22.80
C CYS A 3 -48.54 4.12 -21.67
N VAL A 4 -48.78 2.82 -21.83
CA VAL A 4 -48.36 1.78 -20.87
C VAL A 4 -46.84 1.63 -20.88
N LEU A 5 -46.23 1.68 -22.08
CA LEU A 5 -44.78 1.64 -22.22
C LEU A 5 -44.12 2.87 -21.56
N TYR A 6 -44.70 4.06 -21.73
CA TYR A 6 -44.18 5.29 -21.12
C TYR A 6 -44.27 5.24 -19.59
N LEU A 7 -45.40 4.79 -19.04
CA LEU A 7 -45.57 4.59 -17.60
C LEU A 7 -44.55 3.58 -17.03
N MET A 8 -44.38 2.43 -17.68
CA MET A 8 -43.41 1.42 -17.25
C MET A 8 -41.98 1.95 -17.27
N VAL A 9 -41.58 2.69 -18.32
CA VAL A 9 -40.26 3.32 -18.40
C VAL A 9 -40.07 4.34 -17.29
N THR A 10 -41.05 5.22 -17.02
CA THR A 10 -40.95 6.21 -15.94
C THR A 10 -40.86 5.57 -14.55
N VAL A 11 -41.63 4.51 -14.27
CA VAL A 11 -41.59 3.79 -12.99
C VAL A 11 -40.24 3.11 -12.81
N VAL A 12 -39.69 2.48 -13.85
CA VAL A 12 -38.35 1.89 -13.82
C VAL A 12 -37.29 2.98 -13.62
N PHE A 13 -37.39 4.11 -14.31
CA PHE A 13 -36.43 5.22 -14.16
C PHE A 13 -36.44 5.81 -12.74
N LEU A 14 -37.62 6.04 -12.15
CA LEU A 14 -37.77 6.52 -10.77
C LEU A 14 -37.31 5.48 -9.74
N ALA A 15 -37.58 4.18 -9.98
CA ALA A 15 -37.08 3.10 -9.15
C ALA A 15 -35.54 2.96 -9.22
N VAL A 16 -34.93 3.24 -10.37
CA VAL A 16 -33.47 3.25 -10.53
C VAL A 16 -32.85 4.47 -9.86
N ILE A 17 -33.46 5.66 -9.95
CA ILE A 17 -32.97 6.89 -9.29
C ILE A 17 -33.02 6.75 -7.77
N THR A 18 -34.07 6.16 -7.21
CA THR A 18 -34.20 5.94 -5.75
C THR A 18 -33.22 4.91 -5.19
N ARG A 19 -32.62 4.07 -6.04
CA ARG A 19 -31.59 3.08 -5.65
C ARG A 19 -30.17 3.67 -5.58
N VAL A 20 -29.93 4.86 -6.11
CA VAL A 20 -28.61 5.50 -6.03
C VAL A 20 -28.46 6.16 -4.66
N ARG A 21 -27.80 5.48 -3.73
CA ARG A 21 -27.35 6.08 -2.47
C ARG A 21 -26.43 7.27 -2.81
N GLY A 22 -26.91 8.47 -2.56
CA GLY A 22 -26.12 9.70 -2.67
C GLY A 22 -25.40 9.98 -1.35
N TYR A 23 -24.14 10.43 -1.43
CA TYR A 23 -23.41 10.92 -0.26
C TYR A 23 -23.61 12.43 -0.11
N SER A 24 -23.78 12.88 1.13
CA SER A 24 -23.80 14.28 1.51
C SER A 24 -22.88 14.46 2.71
N PHE A 25 -21.97 15.43 2.60
CA PHE A 25 -20.96 15.76 3.61
C PHE A 25 -21.27 17.16 4.18
N LYS A 26 -21.25 17.30 5.51
CA LYS A 26 -21.59 18.52 6.24
C LYS A 26 -20.37 19.42 6.44
N THR A 27 -19.21 18.85 6.76
CA THR A 27 -18.07 19.60 7.30
C THR A 27 -16.76 19.37 6.56
N CYS A 28 -16.68 18.42 5.62
CA CYS A 28 -15.48 18.13 4.82
C CYS A 28 -14.22 18.05 5.68
N ASP A 29 -14.34 17.40 6.83
CA ASP A 29 -13.31 17.30 7.85
C ASP A 29 -12.68 15.90 7.90
N LEU A 30 -11.73 15.73 8.83
CA LEU A 30 -11.02 14.47 8.99
C LEU A 30 -11.93 13.34 9.51
N GLU A 31 -13.02 13.67 10.20
CA GLU A 31 -13.97 12.70 10.75
C GLU A 31 -14.82 12.08 9.64
N GLU A 32 -15.38 12.91 8.76
CA GLU A 32 -16.12 12.44 7.58
C GLU A 32 -15.22 11.60 6.67
N TRP A 33 -13.97 12.02 6.48
CA TRP A 33 -12.96 11.22 5.78
C TRP A 33 -12.71 9.87 6.47
N SER A 34 -12.44 9.87 7.78
CA SER A 34 -12.16 8.68 8.56
C SER A 34 -13.31 7.66 8.50
N SER A 35 -14.55 8.17 8.47
CA SER A 35 -15.75 7.32 8.33
C SER A 35 -15.75 6.54 7.00
N CYS A 36 -15.30 7.16 5.89
CA CYS A 36 -15.20 6.49 4.60
C CYS A 36 -14.04 5.48 4.56
N SER A 37 -12.91 5.77 5.22
CA SER A 37 -11.69 4.95 5.11
C SER A 37 -11.65 3.78 6.10
N LYS A 38 -12.44 3.81 7.18
CA LYS A 38 -12.42 2.79 8.24
C LYS A 38 -12.55 1.34 7.73
N PRO A 39 -13.40 1.01 6.75
CA PRO A 39 -13.46 -0.36 6.22
C PRO A 39 -12.19 -0.80 5.48
N LEU A 40 -11.41 0.15 4.96
CA LEU A 40 -10.16 -0.15 4.25
C LEU A 40 -8.99 -0.42 5.20
N SER A 41 -9.01 0.11 6.42
CA SER A 41 -7.95 -0.05 7.42
C SER A 41 -7.60 -1.52 7.69
N GLY A 42 -8.59 -2.41 7.78
CA GLY A 42 -8.32 -3.85 8.00
C GLY A 42 -7.54 -4.54 6.87
N ILE A 43 -7.50 -3.94 5.68
CA ILE A 43 -6.75 -4.43 4.53
C ILE A 43 -5.43 -3.67 4.38
N MET A 44 -5.48 -2.34 4.56
CA MET A 44 -4.36 -1.43 4.35
C MET A 44 -3.35 -1.47 5.48
N ASP A 45 -3.82 -1.59 6.71
CA ASP A 45 -2.97 -1.50 7.88
C ASP A 45 -2.33 -2.87 8.13
N SER A 46 -3.13 -3.92 8.32
CA SER A 46 -2.63 -5.22 8.76
C SER A 46 -2.46 -6.29 7.66
N GLY A 47 -2.47 -5.88 6.39
CA GLY A 47 -2.10 -6.74 5.26
C GLY A 47 -2.99 -7.96 5.03
N LEU A 48 -4.32 -7.79 5.09
CA LEU A 48 -5.34 -8.86 4.94
C LEU A 48 -5.29 -9.96 6.00
N THR A 49 -5.15 -9.60 7.27
CA THR A 49 -5.08 -10.57 8.36
C THR A 49 -6.33 -11.46 8.55
N TYR A 50 -7.34 -11.44 7.66
CA TYR A 50 -8.67 -11.96 7.99
C TYR A 50 -9.40 -12.78 6.91
N PHE A 51 -8.91 -12.89 5.67
CA PHE A 51 -9.74 -13.48 4.60
C PHE A 51 -9.03 -14.71 3.99
N SER A 52 -9.62 -15.89 4.16
CA SER A 52 -9.03 -17.14 3.66
C SER A 52 -9.84 -17.80 2.56
N SER A 53 -11.03 -17.29 2.28
CA SER A 53 -11.99 -17.97 1.43
C SER A 53 -12.85 -17.01 0.62
N LYS A 54 -13.43 -17.53 -0.46
CA LYS A 54 -14.40 -16.79 -1.28
C LYS A 54 -15.62 -16.33 -0.46
N PRO A 55 -16.20 -17.14 0.44
CA PRO A 55 -17.24 -16.67 1.36
C PRO A 55 -16.83 -15.47 2.22
N ASP A 56 -15.60 -15.44 2.73
CA ASP A 56 -15.11 -14.29 3.52
C ASP A 56 -15.02 -13.03 2.66
N LEU A 57 -14.53 -13.17 1.41
CA LEU A 57 -14.51 -12.08 0.45
C LEU A 57 -15.92 -11.61 0.10
N ASP A 58 -16.87 -12.51 -0.13
CA ASP A 58 -18.25 -12.16 -0.48
C ASP A 58 -18.95 -11.37 0.64
N MET A 59 -18.60 -11.64 1.90
CA MET A 59 -19.08 -10.88 3.06
C MET A 59 -18.43 -9.48 3.15
N LEU A 60 -17.14 -9.36 2.86
CA LEU A 60 -16.35 -8.14 3.04
C LEU A 60 -16.49 -7.15 1.86
N CYS A 61 -16.55 -7.68 0.65
CA CYS A 61 -16.49 -6.88 -0.57
C CYS A 61 -17.58 -5.80 -0.72
N PRO A 62 -18.81 -5.97 -0.20
CA PRO A 62 -19.79 -4.89 -0.13
C PRO A 62 -19.25 -3.66 0.61
N ASP A 63 -18.62 -3.85 1.77
CA ASP A 63 -18.10 -2.76 2.61
C ASP A 63 -16.92 -2.05 1.96
N LEU A 64 -16.03 -2.80 1.30
CA LEU A 64 -14.89 -2.21 0.58
C LEU A 64 -15.34 -1.39 -0.62
N LYS A 65 -16.31 -1.91 -1.39
CA LYS A 65 -16.88 -1.20 -2.54
C LYS A 65 -17.59 0.06 -2.08
N GLU A 66 -18.31 0.00 -0.97
CA GLU A 66 -18.98 1.15 -0.37
C GLU A 66 -17.97 2.20 0.13
N ALA A 67 -16.89 1.77 0.79
CA ALA A 67 -15.81 2.66 1.21
C ALA A 67 -15.18 3.40 0.02
N LEU A 68 -14.88 2.69 -1.08
CA LEU A 68 -14.34 3.31 -2.30
C LEU A 68 -15.31 4.32 -2.92
N ARG A 69 -16.62 4.03 -2.93
CA ARG A 69 -17.64 4.98 -3.41
C ARG A 69 -17.74 6.21 -2.51
N CYS A 70 -17.68 6.03 -1.19
CA CYS A 70 -17.66 7.11 -0.20
C CYS A 70 -16.45 8.03 -0.43
N ILE A 71 -15.25 7.45 -0.54
CA ILE A 71 -14.00 8.17 -0.82
C ILE A 71 -14.08 8.93 -2.15
N HIS A 72 -14.61 8.30 -3.20
CA HIS A 72 -14.80 8.96 -4.49
C HIS A 72 -15.79 10.13 -4.41
N ALA A 73 -16.88 10.00 -3.66
CA ALA A 73 -17.82 11.09 -3.45
C ALA A 73 -17.20 12.22 -2.61
N TYR A 74 -16.50 11.89 -1.53
CA TYR A 74 -15.81 12.85 -0.66
C TYR A 74 -14.81 13.68 -1.46
N THR A 75 -13.94 13.03 -2.24
CA THR A 75 -12.94 13.73 -3.06
C THR A 75 -13.55 14.59 -4.16
N ARG A 76 -14.77 14.29 -4.61
CA ARG A 76 -15.50 15.11 -5.58
C ARG A 76 -16.15 16.33 -4.93
N LEU A 77 -16.69 16.19 -3.72
CA LEU A 77 -17.46 17.22 -3.03
C LEU A 77 -16.59 18.15 -2.19
N CYS A 78 -15.56 17.61 -1.54
CA CYS A 78 -14.75 18.32 -0.53
C CYS A 78 -13.37 18.78 -1.03
N MET A 79 -12.91 18.33 -2.20
CA MET A 79 -11.58 18.68 -2.72
C MET A 79 -11.63 19.51 -3.99
N ASN A 80 -10.71 20.47 -4.09
CA ASN A 80 -10.43 21.18 -5.35
C ASN A 80 -9.78 20.24 -6.38
N LEU A 81 -9.71 20.71 -7.64
CA LEU A 81 -9.22 19.90 -8.76
C LEU A 81 -7.82 19.34 -8.54
N HIS A 82 -6.89 20.16 -8.01
CA HIS A 82 -5.51 19.76 -7.79
C HIS A 82 -5.40 18.67 -6.71
N ARG A 83 -6.00 18.91 -5.53
CA ARG A 83 -6.03 17.93 -4.43
C ARG A 83 -6.71 16.64 -4.86
N ARG A 84 -7.82 16.73 -5.59
CA ARG A 84 -8.53 15.56 -6.13
C ARG A 84 -7.67 14.76 -7.11
N LYS A 85 -6.94 15.42 -8.02
CA LYS A 85 -6.05 14.72 -8.97
C LYS A 85 -4.91 14.01 -8.26
N HIS A 86 -4.30 14.69 -7.28
CA HIS A 86 -3.26 14.09 -6.45
C HIS A 86 -3.78 12.90 -5.65
N PHE A 87 -4.93 13.06 -4.98
CA PHE A 87 -5.57 11.99 -4.23
C PHE A 87 -5.96 10.79 -5.11
N ARG A 88 -6.52 11.03 -6.29
CA ARG A 88 -6.84 9.94 -7.24
C ARG A 88 -5.60 9.17 -7.64
N LYS A 89 -4.47 9.84 -7.84
CA LYS A 89 -3.18 9.18 -8.07
C LYS A 89 -2.75 8.36 -6.85
N LEU A 90 -2.99 8.86 -5.64
CA LEU A 90 -2.68 8.15 -4.39
C LEU A 90 -3.52 6.89 -4.16
N PHE A 91 -4.79 6.89 -4.55
CA PHE A 91 -5.70 5.76 -4.29
C PHE A 91 -5.92 4.84 -5.50
N HIS A 92 -5.30 5.13 -6.64
CA HIS A 92 -5.58 4.44 -7.90
C HIS A 92 -5.35 2.92 -7.81
N ASP A 93 -4.14 2.51 -7.41
CA ASP A 93 -3.75 1.11 -7.42
C ASP A 93 -4.51 0.31 -6.35
N THR A 94 -4.75 0.91 -5.18
CA THR A 94 -5.61 0.36 -4.13
C THR A 94 -7.04 0.13 -4.63
N ASN A 95 -7.62 1.12 -5.33
CA ASN A 95 -8.96 1.00 -5.91
C ASN A 95 -9.04 -0.10 -6.99
N ILE A 96 -8.02 -0.21 -7.85
CA ILE A 96 -7.93 -1.30 -8.83
C ILE A 96 -7.85 -2.64 -8.12
N MET A 97 -6.94 -2.79 -7.16
CA MET A 97 -6.75 -4.06 -6.47
C MET A 97 -8.02 -4.52 -5.75
N ILE A 98 -8.67 -3.64 -4.99
CA ILE A 98 -9.93 -3.99 -4.31
C ILE A 98 -11.00 -4.39 -5.34
N THR A 99 -11.06 -3.70 -6.48
CA THR A 99 -12.01 -4.04 -7.55
C THR A 99 -11.72 -5.43 -8.13
N GLU A 100 -10.45 -5.75 -8.37
CA GLU A 100 -10.01 -7.06 -8.87
C GLU A 100 -10.25 -8.17 -7.83
N LEU A 101 -9.87 -7.95 -6.57
CA LEU A 101 -10.07 -8.87 -5.45
C LEU A 101 -11.56 -9.17 -5.22
N CYS A 102 -12.42 -8.17 -5.39
CA CYS A 102 -13.86 -8.27 -5.16
C CYS A 102 -14.69 -8.55 -6.42
N SER A 103 -14.05 -9.03 -7.48
CA SER A 103 -14.68 -9.49 -8.71
C SER A 103 -14.19 -10.89 -9.04
N ASN A 104 -14.90 -11.62 -9.91
CA ASN A 104 -14.41 -12.89 -10.43
C ASN A 104 -13.27 -12.61 -11.43
N SER A 105 -12.09 -12.28 -10.92
CA SER A 105 -10.89 -11.94 -11.69
C SER A 105 -9.80 -12.99 -11.48
N THR A 106 -8.83 -13.04 -12.40
CA THR A 106 -7.63 -13.87 -12.24
C THR A 106 -6.83 -13.52 -10.99
N PHE A 107 -6.85 -12.25 -10.58
CA PHE A 107 -6.22 -11.81 -9.33
C PHE A 107 -6.92 -12.36 -8.09
N GLN A 108 -8.27 -12.45 -8.10
CA GLN A 108 -9.01 -13.10 -7.01
C GLN A 108 -8.69 -14.59 -6.93
N GLU A 109 -8.62 -15.28 -8.07
CA GLU A 109 -8.27 -16.70 -8.14
C GLU A 109 -6.87 -16.95 -7.56
N GLU A 110 -5.88 -16.16 -7.97
CA GLU A 110 -4.51 -16.24 -7.46
C GLU A 110 -4.44 -15.91 -5.96
N TYR A 111 -5.18 -14.90 -5.51
CA TYR A 111 -5.29 -14.59 -4.09
C TYR A 111 -5.79 -15.79 -3.28
N LEU A 112 -6.90 -16.41 -3.72
CA LEU A 112 -7.54 -17.53 -3.03
C LEU A 112 -6.65 -18.78 -2.98
N LYS A 113 -5.73 -18.95 -3.94
CA LYS A 113 -4.73 -20.03 -3.94
C LYS A 113 -3.82 -19.98 -2.70
N HIS A 114 -3.45 -18.78 -2.25
CA HIS A 114 -2.52 -18.57 -1.13
C HIS A 114 -3.23 -18.22 0.19
N ALA A 115 -4.47 -17.75 0.12
CA ALA A 115 -5.19 -17.12 1.23
C ALA A 115 -5.29 -18.01 2.48
N SER A 116 -5.57 -19.31 2.33
CA SER A 116 -5.71 -20.23 3.48
C SER A 116 -4.41 -20.38 4.27
N CYS A 117 -3.26 -20.51 3.60
CA CYS A 117 -1.98 -20.62 4.30
C CYS A 117 -1.60 -19.29 4.94
N MET A 118 -1.72 -18.17 4.20
CA MET A 118 -1.39 -16.84 4.74
C MET A 118 -2.25 -16.47 5.95
N GLN A 119 -3.53 -16.86 5.98
CA GLN A 119 -4.39 -16.66 7.15
C GLN A 119 -3.85 -17.38 8.39
N SER A 120 -3.33 -18.60 8.24
CA SER A 120 -2.76 -19.35 9.37
C SER A 120 -1.56 -18.65 10.03
N LEU A 121 -0.94 -17.69 9.32
CA LEU A 121 0.18 -16.90 9.80
C LEU A 121 -0.24 -15.57 10.42
N GLN A 122 -1.54 -15.29 10.58
CA GLN A 122 -2.06 -14.02 11.10
C GLN A 122 -1.28 -13.52 12.31
N THR A 123 -1.16 -14.32 13.37
CA THR A 123 -0.45 -13.93 14.60
C THR A 123 1.05 -13.72 14.39
N GLN A 124 1.68 -14.50 13.51
CA GLN A 124 3.11 -14.41 13.24
C GLN A 124 3.43 -13.16 12.41
N ASN A 125 2.59 -12.85 11.42
CA ASN A 125 2.68 -11.66 10.60
C ASN A 125 2.30 -10.39 11.37
N GLN A 126 1.43 -10.49 12.37
CA GLN A 126 1.04 -9.35 13.21
C GLN A 126 2.25 -8.72 13.91
N ILE A 127 3.26 -9.51 14.31
CA ILE A 127 4.51 -8.99 14.91
C ILE A 127 5.20 -8.00 13.97
N CYS A 128 5.20 -8.27 12.66
CA CYS A 128 5.78 -7.38 11.67
C CYS A 128 4.98 -6.07 11.56
N PHE A 129 3.65 -6.15 11.61
CA PHE A 129 2.78 -4.98 11.53
C PHE A 129 2.82 -4.14 12.81
N ASP A 130 2.84 -4.76 14.00
CA ASP A 130 2.89 -4.04 15.27
C ASP A 130 4.16 -3.18 15.39
N LYS A 131 5.29 -3.70 14.88
CA LYS A 131 6.53 -2.93 14.76
C LYS A 131 6.33 -1.72 13.84
N TYR A 132 5.77 -1.93 12.66
CA TYR A 132 5.48 -0.86 11.70
C TYR A 132 4.56 0.22 12.30
N ALA A 133 3.43 -0.18 12.90
CA ALA A 133 2.48 0.74 13.52
C ALA A 133 3.14 1.57 14.64
N LYS A 134 4.01 0.96 15.43
CA LYS A 134 4.78 1.65 16.46
C LYS A 134 5.73 2.68 15.87
N ASP A 135 6.46 2.33 14.80
CA ASP A 135 7.37 3.25 14.13
C ASP A 135 6.63 4.43 13.49
N ILE A 136 5.48 4.19 12.84
CA ILE A 136 4.67 5.27 12.27
C ILE A 136 4.18 6.23 13.36
N THR A 137 3.77 5.69 14.51
CA THR A 137 3.32 6.51 15.65
C THR A 137 4.45 7.38 16.20
N SER A 138 5.67 6.85 16.31
CA SER A 138 6.81 7.64 16.79
C SER A 138 7.20 8.76 15.81
N ILE A 139 7.16 8.49 14.51
CA ILE A 139 7.46 9.48 13.46
C ILE A 139 6.47 10.66 13.51
N GLN A 140 5.18 10.39 13.74
CA GLN A 140 4.16 11.43 13.88
C GLN A 140 4.47 12.35 15.09
N LEU A 141 4.78 11.75 16.25
CA LEU A 141 5.10 12.48 17.48
C LEU A 141 6.37 13.34 17.33
N GLU A 142 7.41 12.82 16.66
CA GLU A 142 8.64 13.57 16.42
C GLU A 142 8.43 14.75 15.45
N THR A 143 7.54 14.60 14.47
CA THR A 143 7.25 15.65 13.48
C THR A 143 6.50 16.81 14.13
N ASP A 144 5.56 16.52 15.05
CA ASP A 144 4.78 17.54 15.76
C ASP A 144 5.62 18.34 16.76
N GLN A 145 6.57 17.69 17.43
CA GLN A 145 7.46 18.35 18.39
C GLN A 145 8.52 19.26 17.73
N LYS A 146 9.04 18.90 16.55
CA LYS A 146 10.09 19.69 15.85
C LYS A 146 9.57 21.00 15.21
N VAL A 147 8.25 21.22 15.16
CA VAL A 147 7.62 22.36 14.46
C VAL A 147 7.19 23.51 15.40
N GLN A 148 7.12 23.27 16.72
CA GLN A 148 6.68 24.28 17.69
C GLN A 148 7.83 25.21 18.12
N ILE A 149 7.99 26.35 17.45
CA ILE A 149 8.72 27.51 17.99
C ILE A 149 7.76 28.71 18.01
N LYS A 150 7.42 29.15 19.22
CA LYS A 150 6.81 30.47 19.47
C LYS A 150 7.91 31.53 19.38
N GLU A 151 7.62 32.59 18.61
CA GLU A 151 8.14 33.97 18.63
C GLU A 151 8.81 34.53 17.36
N LYS A 152 8.64 35.85 17.20
CA LYS A 152 8.83 36.71 16.01
C LYS A 152 10.08 36.37 15.19
N VAL A 153 9.86 35.92 13.95
CA VAL A 153 10.90 35.48 13.01
C VAL A 153 11.35 36.65 12.13
N THR A 154 12.64 36.97 12.12
CA THR A 154 13.25 37.91 11.16
C THR A 154 13.40 37.28 9.76
N PRO A 155 13.51 38.06 8.66
CA PRO A 155 13.57 37.51 7.30
C PRO A 155 14.63 36.42 7.06
N ASP A 156 15.83 36.54 7.65
CA ASP A 156 16.88 35.50 7.56
C ASP A 156 16.54 34.21 8.34
N GLN A 157 15.76 34.33 9.41
CA GLN A 157 15.29 33.18 10.18
C GLN A 157 14.15 32.43 9.44
N ILE A 158 13.42 33.09 8.54
CA ILE A 158 12.37 32.44 7.71
C ILE A 158 13.00 31.40 6.77
N VAL A 159 14.13 31.73 6.13
CA VAL A 159 14.84 30.82 5.22
C VAL A 159 15.37 29.60 5.98
N THR A 160 15.99 29.83 7.14
CA THR A 160 16.53 28.78 7.99
C THR A 160 15.43 27.87 8.56
N TYR A 161 14.30 28.44 8.97
CA TYR A 161 13.12 27.70 9.42
C TYR A 161 12.53 26.84 8.30
N ALA A 162 12.35 27.42 7.10
CA ALA A 162 11.84 26.68 5.95
C ALA A 162 12.76 25.52 5.57
N LYS A 163 14.08 25.69 5.65
CA LYS A 163 15.07 24.62 5.43
C LYS A 163 14.91 23.50 6.46
N ARG A 164 14.91 23.82 7.76
CA ARG A 164 14.73 22.82 8.84
C ARG A 164 13.41 22.06 8.73
N LYS A 165 12.33 22.76 8.37
CA LYS A 165 11.02 22.15 8.16
C LYS A 165 11.03 21.15 6.99
N ARG A 166 11.72 21.48 5.89
CA ARG A 166 11.90 20.55 4.76
C ARG A 166 12.76 19.34 5.17
N GLU A 167 13.88 19.55 5.84
CA GLU A 167 14.74 18.47 6.33
C GLU A 167 14.00 17.54 7.30
N ALA A 168 13.18 18.08 8.20
CA ALA A 168 12.34 17.30 9.10
C ALA A 168 11.28 16.49 8.34
N ALA A 169 10.65 17.08 7.31
CA ALA A 169 9.71 16.37 6.45
C ALA A 169 10.40 15.25 5.65
N ASP A 170 11.59 15.50 5.09
CA ASP A 170 12.37 14.52 4.34
C ASP A 170 12.86 13.37 5.24
N MET A 171 13.25 13.67 6.48
CA MET A 171 13.53 12.65 7.49
C MET A 171 12.29 11.82 7.84
N GLY A 172 11.13 12.48 8.00
CA GLY A 172 9.86 11.79 8.22
C GLY A 172 9.50 10.84 7.08
N ILE A 173 9.63 11.29 5.84
CA ILE A 173 9.42 10.45 4.64
C ILE A 173 10.38 9.26 4.66
N ARG A 174 11.68 9.49 4.91
CA ARG A 174 12.67 8.41 5.02
C ARG A 174 12.25 7.35 6.02
N SER A 175 11.87 7.76 7.23
CA SER A 175 11.50 6.85 8.29
C SER A 175 10.25 6.04 7.92
N VAL A 176 9.22 6.68 7.36
CA VAL A 176 8.00 5.99 6.89
C VAL A 176 8.33 4.96 5.80
N CYS A 177 9.17 5.34 4.84
CA CYS A 177 9.59 4.45 3.75
C CYS A 177 10.37 3.24 4.26
N CYS A 178 11.34 3.45 5.15
CA CYS A 178 12.16 2.35 5.67
C CYS A 178 11.36 1.43 6.59
N SER A 179 10.51 1.96 7.48
CA SER A 179 9.64 1.13 8.33
C SER A 179 8.69 0.28 7.49
N PHE A 180 8.16 0.81 6.39
CA PHE A 180 7.33 0.01 5.48
C PHE A 180 8.11 -1.10 4.77
N GLN A 181 9.34 -0.82 4.31
CA GLN A 181 10.19 -1.85 3.69
C GLN A 181 10.60 -2.95 4.67
N GLU A 182 10.86 -2.60 5.93
CA GLU A 182 11.11 -3.59 6.99
C GLU A 182 9.88 -4.46 7.23
N TYR A 183 8.69 -3.86 7.25
CA TYR A 183 7.44 -4.57 7.39
C TYR A 183 7.21 -5.58 6.25
N THR A 184 7.31 -5.14 5.00
CA THR A 184 7.11 -6.04 3.85
C THR A 184 8.16 -7.13 3.81
N SER A 185 9.43 -6.83 4.12
CA SER A 185 10.51 -7.82 4.20
C SER A 185 10.28 -8.85 5.32
N CYS A 186 9.86 -8.40 6.50
CA CYS A 186 9.50 -9.26 7.63
C CYS A 186 8.36 -10.21 7.27
N SER A 187 7.26 -9.67 6.72
CA SER A 187 6.10 -10.48 6.37
C SER A 187 6.39 -11.45 5.22
N THR A 188 7.11 -11.00 4.19
CA THR A 188 7.52 -11.87 3.06
C THR A 188 8.32 -13.07 3.54
N ARG A 189 9.30 -12.87 4.43
CA ARG A 189 10.11 -13.96 4.99
C ARG A 189 9.28 -14.91 5.85
N THR A 190 8.32 -14.41 6.61
CA THR A 190 7.39 -15.24 7.39
C THR A 190 6.55 -16.12 6.47
N VAL A 191 6.00 -15.55 5.40
CA VAL A 191 5.23 -16.30 4.40
C VAL A 191 6.10 -17.30 3.65
N GLU A 192 7.32 -16.93 3.26
CA GLU A 192 8.25 -17.81 2.54
C GLU A 192 8.57 -19.08 3.34
N ARG A 193 8.86 -18.91 4.64
CA ARG A 193 9.20 -20.02 5.53
C ARG A 193 8.07 -20.99 5.77
N SER A 194 6.82 -20.53 5.73
CA SER A 194 5.66 -21.34 6.13
C SER A 194 4.74 -21.74 4.99
N CYS A 195 4.64 -20.92 3.94
CA CYS A 195 3.74 -21.11 2.80
C CYS A 195 4.47 -21.29 1.46
N GLY A 196 5.80 -21.13 1.43
CA GLY A 196 6.61 -21.30 0.23
C GLY A 196 6.82 -20.00 -0.56
N ASN A 197 7.68 -20.10 -1.58
CA ASN A 197 8.17 -18.95 -2.33
C ASN A 197 7.07 -18.24 -3.15
N GLU A 198 6.19 -19.00 -3.81
CA GLU A 198 5.10 -18.42 -4.62
C GLU A 198 4.15 -17.57 -3.77
N ALA A 199 3.76 -18.06 -2.58
CA ALA A 199 2.94 -17.31 -1.63
C ALA A 199 3.66 -16.06 -1.10
N ALA A 200 4.99 -16.14 -0.91
CA ALA A 200 5.79 -15.01 -0.46
C ALA A 200 5.89 -13.91 -1.53
N GLU A 201 6.12 -14.28 -2.79
CA GLU A 201 6.14 -13.35 -3.91
C GLU A 201 4.77 -12.67 -4.08
N PHE A 202 3.69 -13.46 -4.01
CA PHE A 202 2.33 -12.94 -4.05
C PHE A 202 2.06 -11.98 -2.87
N SER A 203 2.42 -12.36 -1.64
CA SER A 203 2.24 -11.53 -0.45
C SER A 203 2.99 -10.21 -0.56
N LYS A 204 4.25 -10.23 -1.03
CA LYS A 204 5.03 -9.02 -1.28
C LYS A 204 4.36 -8.12 -2.30
N PHE A 205 3.94 -8.67 -3.44
CA PHE A 205 3.23 -7.94 -4.49
C PHE A 205 1.93 -7.33 -3.97
N PHE A 206 1.18 -8.09 -3.18
CA PHE A 206 -0.05 -7.64 -2.54
C PHE A 206 0.20 -6.42 -1.64
N MET A 207 1.17 -6.52 -0.72
CA MET A 207 1.51 -5.43 0.20
C MET A 207 2.01 -4.19 -0.53
N GLU A 208 2.87 -4.35 -1.53
CA GLU A 208 3.38 -3.25 -2.35
C GLU A 208 2.28 -2.55 -3.15
N ARG A 209 1.30 -3.28 -3.68
CA ARG A 209 0.16 -2.67 -4.40
C ARG A 209 -0.82 -1.99 -3.46
N MET A 210 -1.02 -2.48 -2.24
CA MET A 210 -1.92 -1.85 -1.26
C MET A 210 -1.42 -0.49 -0.81
N SER A 211 -0.09 -0.35 -0.68
CA SER A 211 0.59 0.88 -0.25
C SER A 211 1.27 1.63 -1.39
N SER A 212 0.99 1.25 -2.65
CA SER A 212 1.83 1.57 -3.80
C SER A 212 2.03 3.06 -4.01
N ALA A 213 1.04 3.89 -3.72
CA ALA A 213 1.18 5.29 -4.07
C ALA A 213 1.99 6.09 -3.06
N MET A 214 2.05 5.66 -1.80
CA MET A 214 3.01 6.19 -0.84
C MET A 214 4.42 5.73 -1.22
N ILE A 215 4.59 4.44 -1.51
CA ILE A 215 5.90 3.86 -1.79
C ILE A 215 6.46 4.30 -3.15
N LYS A 216 5.68 4.22 -4.22
CA LYS A 216 6.12 4.53 -5.58
C LYS A 216 6.36 6.02 -5.81
N ASN A 217 5.55 6.90 -5.20
CA ASN A 217 5.69 8.35 -5.42
C ASN A 217 6.64 9.03 -4.43
N HIS A 218 6.78 8.52 -3.21
CA HIS A 218 7.60 9.15 -2.16
C HIS A 218 8.80 8.32 -1.73
N CYS A 219 8.76 6.99 -1.90
CA CYS A 219 9.84 6.11 -1.47
C CYS A 219 10.82 5.70 -2.58
N HIS A 220 10.66 6.22 -3.81
CA HIS A 220 11.54 5.91 -4.95
C HIS A 220 13.03 6.07 -4.62
N ASP A 221 13.38 7.12 -3.87
CA ASP A 221 14.78 7.43 -3.56
C ASP A 221 15.33 6.68 -2.33
N TYR A 222 14.48 5.93 -1.62
CA TYR A 222 14.85 5.18 -0.42
C TYR A 222 14.88 3.69 -0.76
N THR A 223 15.97 3.23 -1.36
CA THR A 223 16.17 1.81 -1.68
C THR A 223 16.39 0.98 -0.39
N PRO A 224 16.19 -0.36 -0.43
CA PRO A 224 16.46 -1.24 0.70
C PRO A 224 17.86 -1.02 1.32
N GLU A 225 18.86 -0.78 0.49
CA GLU A 225 20.24 -0.46 0.92
C GLU A 225 20.31 0.82 1.76
N LYS A 226 19.63 1.89 1.34
CA LYS A 226 19.55 3.16 2.09
C LYS A 226 18.77 3.04 3.40
N CYS A 227 17.95 1.99 3.51
CA CYS A 227 17.26 1.59 4.72
C CYS A 227 18.03 0.56 5.55
N GLY A 228 19.22 0.12 5.11
CA GLY A 228 20.03 -0.88 5.83
C GLY A 228 19.47 -2.30 5.79
N ILE A 229 18.54 -2.58 4.88
CA ILE A 229 17.94 -3.90 4.68
C ILE A 229 18.87 -4.70 3.78
N LEU A 230 19.67 -5.58 4.38
CA LEU A 230 20.51 -6.52 3.63
C LEU A 230 19.64 -7.57 2.93
N PRO A 231 19.88 -7.87 1.64
CA PRO A 231 19.27 -9.03 1.00
C PRO A 231 19.71 -10.28 1.76
N SER A 232 18.76 -11.17 2.04
CA SER A 232 19.07 -12.53 2.45
C SER A 232 19.82 -13.17 1.28
N SER A 233 21.14 -13.28 1.41
CA SER A 233 21.97 -13.96 0.43
C SER A 233 21.49 -15.40 0.29
N SER A 234 20.86 -15.71 -0.84
CA SER A 234 21.09 -17.01 -1.47
C SER A 234 22.60 -17.08 -1.69
N THR A 235 23.28 -17.93 -0.94
CA THR A 235 24.66 -18.32 -1.20
C THR A 235 24.75 -18.96 -2.58
N SER A 236 24.81 -18.15 -3.64
CA SER A 236 25.37 -18.61 -4.91
C SER A 236 26.87 -18.65 -4.70
N ILE A 237 27.36 -19.79 -4.24
CA ILE A 237 28.77 -20.15 -4.39
C ILE A 237 28.99 -20.24 -5.89
N SER A 238 29.38 -19.13 -6.53
CA SER A 238 29.92 -19.15 -7.88
C SER A 238 31.34 -19.70 -7.76
N SER A 239 31.46 -21.02 -7.76
CA SER A 239 32.71 -21.73 -7.92
C SER A 239 33.20 -21.55 -9.36
N SER A 240 33.86 -20.42 -9.61
CA SER A 240 34.61 -20.19 -10.85
C SER A 240 35.86 -21.07 -10.85
N LEU A 241 35.72 -22.32 -11.28
CA LEU A 241 36.87 -23.15 -11.69
C LEU A 241 37.31 -22.67 -13.08
N ILE A 242 38.23 -21.71 -13.11
CA ILE A 242 38.94 -21.34 -14.33
C ILE A 242 39.97 -22.44 -14.60
N SER A 243 39.69 -23.21 -15.64
CA SER A 243 40.52 -24.25 -16.23
C SER A 243 41.82 -23.66 -16.79
N LEU A 244 42.93 -23.80 -16.04
CA LEU A 244 44.28 -23.57 -16.57
C LEU A 244 44.67 -24.70 -17.54
N SER A 245 44.29 -24.55 -18.80
CA SER A 245 44.74 -25.40 -19.92
C SER A 245 45.72 -24.64 -20.85
N ALA A 246 46.54 -23.74 -20.30
CA ALA A 246 47.44 -22.89 -21.09
C ALA A 246 48.90 -22.86 -20.61
N ILE A 247 49.39 -23.92 -19.94
CA ILE A 247 50.81 -24.01 -19.53
C ILE A 247 51.62 -25.02 -20.37
N THR A 248 50.98 -25.89 -21.17
CA THR A 248 51.72 -26.89 -21.96
C THR A 248 52.26 -26.41 -23.31
N PHE A 249 51.97 -25.17 -23.74
CA PHE A 249 52.50 -24.65 -25.02
C PHE A 249 53.81 -23.86 -24.90
N LEU A 250 54.22 -23.43 -23.70
CA LEU A 250 55.47 -22.70 -23.50
C LEU A 250 56.69 -23.60 -23.21
N SER A 251 56.47 -24.88 -22.91
CA SER A 251 57.58 -25.85 -22.72
C SER A 251 58.07 -26.49 -24.03
N PHE A 252 57.41 -26.25 -25.17
CA PHE A 252 57.80 -26.79 -26.49
C PHE A 252 58.55 -25.80 -27.39
N LEU A 253 58.69 -24.53 -26.98
CA LEU A 253 59.44 -23.52 -27.73
C LEU A 253 60.84 -23.20 -27.16
N PHE A 254 61.24 -23.87 -26.08
CA PHE A 254 62.57 -23.72 -25.48
C PHE A 254 63.29 -25.06 -25.21
N ARG A 255 62.99 -26.11 -25.99
CA ARG A 255 63.82 -27.31 -26.07
C ARG A 255 63.99 -27.78 -27.51
#